data_AF-A0A9W4VZ62-F1
#
_entry.id   AF-A0A9W4VZ62-F1
#
_cell.length_a   1.000
_cell.length_b   1.000
_cell.length_c   1.000
_cell.angle_alpha   90.00
_cell.angle_beta   90.00
_cell.angle_gamma   90.00
#
_symmetry.space_group_name_H-M   'P 1'
#
loop_
_entity.id
_entity.type
_entity.pdbx_description
1 polymer ?
#
loop_
_entity_poly.entity_id
_entity_poly.type
_entity_poly.pdbx_seq_one_letter_code
_entity_poly.pdbx_strand_id
1 'polypeptide(L)'
;MRKTNLEKLNQIVTGGIVDLEILTPTSSRRVKTEFIGLLENKFIILNYPSAKRLPMASDYLRDGVMVVVRALIEGSGGHVIAFRQQLMSVASHPAKLLFIDYPSQVQLSELRSQARIPTLFPAKLKLSDDRTSFEGVIKDISLTGVMFDIKTTQEIDDIKDMRCIVVFDEDTKHEGQICSVKKHAKGIYCGIRLFASEEQMKALMGDHFIDPNALEVEIV
;
A
#
# COMPACT_ATOMS: atom_id res chain seq x y z
N MET A 1 28.09 11.07 -5.79
CA MET A 1 27.03 12.07 -5.51
C MET A 1 25.80 11.35 -5.00
N ARG A 2 25.17 11.79 -3.90
CA ARG A 2 23.87 11.25 -3.47
C ARG A 2 22.84 11.63 -4.54
N LYS A 3 22.12 10.65 -5.11
CA LYS A 3 21.00 10.92 -6.01
C LYS A 3 19.89 11.59 -5.21
N THR A 4 19.42 12.75 -5.63
CA THR A 4 18.37 13.51 -4.96
C THR A 4 16.96 13.08 -5.41
N ASN A 5 16.82 12.45 -6.58
CA ASN A 5 15.57 11.96 -7.16
C ASN A 5 14.44 13.00 -7.25
N LEU A 6 14.76 14.31 -7.30
CA LEU A 6 13.77 15.39 -7.30
C LEU A 6 12.90 15.35 -8.56
N GLU A 7 13.45 14.90 -9.68
CA GLU A 7 12.74 14.74 -10.94
C GLU A 7 11.54 13.78 -10.82
N LYS A 8 11.54 12.88 -9.82
CA LYS A 8 10.44 11.96 -9.56
C LYS A 8 9.19 12.63 -9.00
N LEU A 9 9.29 13.85 -8.45
CA LEU A 9 8.13 14.61 -8.00
C LEU A 9 7.17 14.93 -9.15
N ASN A 10 7.70 15.11 -10.37
CA ASN A 10 6.91 15.36 -11.58
C ASN A 10 6.18 14.10 -12.09
N GLN A 11 6.40 12.94 -11.46
CA GLN A 11 5.72 11.67 -11.78
C GLN A 11 4.55 11.38 -10.83
N ILE A 12 4.27 12.27 -9.87
CA ILE A 12 3.06 12.20 -9.05
C ILE A 12 1.90 12.75 -9.89
N VAL A 13 0.86 11.95 -10.03
CA VAL A 13 -0.34 12.34 -10.79
C VAL A 13 -1.16 13.34 -10.00
N THR A 14 -1.59 14.44 -10.62
CA THR A 14 -2.58 15.34 -10.04
C THR A 14 -3.88 14.59 -9.73
N GLY A 15 -4.43 14.78 -8.53
CA GLY A 15 -5.54 14.00 -7.98
C GLY A 15 -5.13 12.64 -7.41
N GLY A 16 -3.86 12.25 -7.56
CA GLY A 16 -3.31 11.03 -6.98
C GLY A 16 -3.36 11.04 -5.46
N ILE A 17 -3.60 9.87 -4.86
CA ILE A 17 -3.68 9.73 -3.41
C ILE A 17 -2.29 9.78 -2.78
N VAL A 18 -2.15 10.64 -1.78
CA VAL A 18 -0.96 10.85 -0.98
C VAL A 18 -1.23 10.43 0.46
N ASP A 19 -0.30 9.67 1.04
CA ASP A 19 -0.26 9.40 2.48
C ASP A 19 0.53 10.52 3.17
N LEU A 20 -0.16 11.29 4.00
CA LEU A 20 0.39 12.38 4.78
C LEU A 20 0.49 11.95 6.25
N GLU A 21 1.71 11.87 6.76
CA GLU A 21 1.99 11.61 8.16
C GLU A 21 2.37 12.92 8.86
N ILE A 22 1.48 13.40 9.72
CA ILE A 22 1.62 14.62 10.50
C ILE A 22 2.37 14.28 11.78
N LEU A 23 3.51 14.91 12.01
CA LEU A 23 4.37 14.66 13.16
C LEU A 23 4.05 15.68 14.25
N THR A 24 3.52 15.19 15.37
CA THR A 24 3.28 15.99 16.58
C THR A 24 4.37 15.70 17.62
N PRO A 25 4.55 16.52 18.67
CA PRO A 25 5.58 16.27 19.69
C PRO A 25 5.44 14.93 20.42
N THR A 26 4.22 14.40 20.55
CA THR A 26 3.93 13.19 21.32
C THR A 26 3.58 11.96 20.47
N SER A 27 3.19 12.15 19.21
CA SER A 27 2.71 11.07 18.33
C SER A 27 2.76 11.45 16.86
N SER A 28 2.41 10.53 15.95
CA SER A 28 2.10 10.87 14.55
C SER A 28 0.66 10.51 14.19
N ARG A 29 0.10 11.25 13.22
CA ARG A 29 -1.23 11.00 12.66
C ARG A 29 -1.10 10.82 11.16
N ARG A 30 -1.61 9.71 10.62
CA ARG A 30 -1.61 9.45 9.17
C ARG A 30 -2.97 9.70 8.57
N VAL A 31 -2.99 10.38 7.44
CA VAL A 31 -4.21 10.68 6.69
C VAL A 31 -3.94 10.60 5.19
N LYS A 32 -4.92 10.10 4.44
CA LYS A 32 -4.89 10.14 2.98
C LYS A 32 -5.48 11.44 2.46
N THR A 33 -4.74 12.13 1.61
CA THR A 33 -5.19 13.32 0.88
C THR A 33 -4.81 13.21 -0.60
N GLU A 34 -5.00 14.26 -1.38
CA GLU A 34 -4.73 14.29 -2.82
C GLU A 34 -3.59 15.24 -3.15
N PHE A 35 -2.75 14.85 -4.10
CA PHE A 35 -1.76 15.74 -4.71
C PHE A 35 -2.47 16.70 -5.67
N ILE A 36 -2.18 18.01 -5.55
CA ILE A 36 -2.74 19.02 -6.45
C ILE A 36 -1.69 19.43 -7.49
N GLY A 37 -0.46 19.67 -7.06
CA GLY A 37 0.62 20.09 -7.93
C GLY A 37 1.83 20.56 -7.13
N LEU A 38 2.80 21.13 -7.83
CA LEU A 38 3.98 21.72 -7.24
C LEU A 38 4.42 22.95 -8.03
N LEU A 39 5.17 23.81 -7.35
CA LEU A 39 5.96 24.85 -7.97
C LEU A 39 7.42 24.58 -7.62
N GLU A 40 8.21 24.22 -8.64
CA GLU A 40 9.59 23.77 -8.47
C GLU A 40 10.39 24.74 -7.61
N ASN A 41 11.15 24.19 -6.66
CA ASN A 41 11.99 24.92 -5.70
C ASN A 41 11.24 25.91 -4.80
N LYS A 42 9.90 25.91 -4.79
CA LYS A 42 9.10 26.76 -3.91
C LYS A 42 8.28 25.92 -2.94
N PHE A 43 7.31 25.15 -3.44
CA PHE A 43 6.41 24.38 -2.60
C PHE A 43 5.69 23.25 -3.34
N ILE A 44 5.15 22.33 -2.56
CA ILE A 44 4.22 21.28 -2.99
C ILE A 44 2.83 21.60 -2.43
N ILE A 45 1.80 21.41 -3.24
CA ILE A 45 0.40 21.65 -2.88
C ILE A 45 -0.32 20.31 -2.71
N LEU A 46 -0.86 20.08 -1.53
CA LEU A 46 -1.79 18.98 -1.26
C LEU A 46 -3.19 19.52 -0.95
N ASN A 47 -4.20 18.71 -1.22
CA ASN A 47 -5.56 18.99 -0.78
C ASN A 47 -5.63 18.94 0.77
N TYR A 48 -6.53 19.70 1.37
CA TYR A 48 -6.79 19.58 2.80
C TYR A 48 -7.66 18.34 3.07
N PRO A 49 -7.28 17.45 4.01
CA PRO A 49 -8.03 16.23 4.24
C PRO A 49 -9.45 16.52 4.74
N SER A 50 -10.43 15.75 4.23
CA SER A 50 -11.82 15.87 4.69
C SER A 50 -11.96 15.58 6.19
N ALA A 51 -12.96 16.18 6.83
CA ALA A 51 -13.27 15.97 8.25
C ALA A 51 -13.52 14.49 8.61
N LYS A 52 -14.02 13.67 7.67
CA LYS A 52 -14.16 12.21 7.87
C LYS A 52 -12.82 11.49 7.95
N ARG A 53 -11.82 11.96 7.20
CA ARG A 53 -10.48 11.34 7.17
C ARG A 53 -9.58 11.84 8.30
N LEU A 54 -9.74 13.11 8.70
CA LEU A 54 -9.04 13.69 9.84
C LEU A 54 -9.99 14.59 10.64
N PRO A 55 -10.67 14.05 11.66
CA PRO A 55 -11.41 14.85 12.62
C PRO A 55 -10.48 15.86 13.29
N MET A 56 -11.00 17.08 13.52
CA MET A 56 -10.24 18.16 14.17
C MET A 56 -8.89 18.47 13.48
N ALA A 57 -8.84 18.36 12.15
CA ALA A 57 -7.62 18.56 11.36
C ALA A 57 -6.88 19.87 11.65
N SER A 58 -7.59 20.95 12.01
CA SER A 58 -7.00 22.23 12.39
C SER A 58 -6.11 22.16 13.62
N ASP A 59 -6.26 21.12 14.45
CA ASP A 59 -5.42 20.94 15.62
C ASP A 59 -4.03 20.40 15.30
N TYR A 60 -3.93 19.70 14.17
CA TYR A 60 -2.75 19.00 13.72
C TYR A 60 -2.05 19.69 12.55
N LEU A 61 -2.81 20.34 11.66
CA LEU A 61 -2.32 20.99 10.45
C LEU A 61 -2.23 22.49 10.66
N ARG A 62 -1.09 22.92 11.23
CA ARG A 62 -0.73 24.33 11.44
C ARG A 62 0.65 24.60 10.83
N ASP A 63 0.89 25.86 10.52
CA ASP A 63 2.17 26.34 10.02
C ASP A 63 3.31 25.86 10.91
N GLY A 64 4.38 25.41 10.27
CA GLY A 64 5.57 24.91 10.94
C GLY A 64 5.53 23.45 11.36
N VAL A 65 4.41 22.73 11.21
CA VAL A 65 4.34 21.31 11.55
C VAL A 65 5.14 20.47 10.56
N MET A 66 5.93 19.52 11.09
CA MET A 66 6.67 18.57 10.26
C MET A 66 5.74 17.49 9.73
N VAL A 67 5.86 17.20 8.44
CA VAL A 67 5.09 16.16 7.76
C VAL A 67 6.01 15.22 7.00
N VAL A 68 5.60 13.95 6.88
CA VAL A 68 6.17 13.00 5.94
C VAL A 68 5.13 12.73 4.86
N VAL A 69 5.50 12.96 3.62
CA VAL A 69 4.65 12.78 2.45
C VAL A 69 5.10 11.52 1.73
N ARG A 70 4.15 10.63 1.42
CA ARG A 70 4.40 9.44 0.59
C ARG A 70 3.41 9.38 -0.55
N ALA A 71 3.92 9.23 -1.77
CA ALA A 71 3.11 9.21 -2.98
C ALA A 71 3.56 8.09 -3.91
N LEU A 72 2.58 7.49 -4.60
CA LEU A 72 2.86 6.60 -5.72
C LEU A 72 3.15 7.44 -6.97
N ILE A 73 4.10 6.98 -7.77
CA ILE A 73 4.47 7.62 -9.03
C ILE A 73 4.13 6.72 -10.22
N GLU A 74 3.55 7.30 -11.27
CA GLU A 74 3.16 6.57 -12.48
C GLU A 74 4.37 6.06 -13.28
N GLY A 75 4.15 5.05 -14.11
CA GLY A 75 5.15 4.56 -15.08
C GLY A 75 6.34 3.81 -14.47
N SER A 76 6.32 3.53 -13.17
CA SER A 76 7.49 3.00 -12.45
C SER A 76 7.31 1.58 -11.90
N GLY A 77 6.25 0.83 -12.20
CA GLY A 77 6.06 -0.50 -11.59
C GLY A 77 5.71 -0.46 -10.10
N GLY A 78 5.18 0.67 -9.62
CA GLY A 78 4.73 0.83 -8.23
C GLY A 78 5.82 1.32 -7.29
N HIS A 79 6.68 2.25 -7.71
CA HIS A 79 7.53 2.95 -6.75
C HIS A 79 6.73 3.96 -5.93
N VAL A 80 7.15 4.10 -4.67
CA VAL A 80 6.74 5.12 -3.73
C VAL A 80 7.88 6.09 -3.55
N ILE A 81 7.58 7.37 -3.65
CA ILE A 81 8.46 8.42 -3.17
C ILE A 81 8.09 8.81 -1.74
N ALA A 82 9.09 9.16 -0.94
CA ALA A 82 8.90 9.67 0.41
C ALA A 82 9.83 10.86 0.69
N PHE A 83 9.30 11.89 1.34
CA PHE A 83 10.10 13.01 1.82
C PHE A 83 9.50 13.61 3.10
N ARG A 84 10.37 14.21 3.91
CA ARG A 84 9.98 14.90 5.15
C ARG A 84 10.21 16.38 4.97
N GLN A 85 9.17 17.19 5.17
CA GLN A 85 9.21 18.64 4.99
C GLN A 85 8.31 19.34 6.00
N GLN A 86 8.39 20.67 6.06
CA GLN A 86 7.58 21.48 6.94
C GLN A 86 6.33 21.98 6.20
N LEU A 87 5.20 22.03 6.89
CA LEU A 87 4.00 22.69 6.38
C LEU A 87 4.22 24.20 6.47
N MET A 88 4.31 24.87 5.32
CA MET A 88 4.50 26.30 5.24
C MET A 88 3.25 27.05 5.68
N SER A 89 2.10 26.66 5.11
CA SER A 89 0.82 27.31 5.40
C SER A 89 -0.38 26.46 5.01
N VAL A 90 -1.54 26.83 5.53
CA VAL A 90 -2.85 26.35 5.08
C VAL A 90 -3.63 27.49 4.46
N ALA A 91 -3.81 27.46 3.13
CA ALA A 91 -4.73 28.38 2.48
C ALA A 91 -6.18 27.98 2.80
N SER A 92 -7.09 28.95 2.87
CA SER A 92 -8.51 28.74 3.19
C SER A 92 -9.47 29.23 2.11
N HIS A 93 -8.99 30.01 1.15
CA HIS A 93 -9.76 30.57 0.03
C HIS A 93 -8.96 30.44 -1.27
N PRO A 94 -9.59 30.10 -2.41
CA PRO A 94 -11.00 29.70 -2.56
C PRO A 94 -11.29 28.29 -2.03
N ALA A 95 -10.27 27.51 -1.70
CA ALA A 95 -10.38 26.18 -1.12
C ALA A 95 -9.30 25.95 -0.07
N LYS A 96 -9.51 24.98 0.83
CA LYS A 96 -8.49 24.60 1.82
C LYS A 96 -7.38 23.78 1.16
N LEU A 97 -6.15 24.27 1.20
CA LEU A 97 -4.98 23.63 0.61
C LEU A 97 -3.79 23.68 1.57
N LEU A 98 -2.95 22.66 1.52
CA LEU A 98 -1.71 22.57 2.28
C LEU A 98 -0.54 22.94 1.39
N PHE A 99 0.27 23.91 1.82
CA PHE A 99 1.51 24.29 1.16
C PHE A 99 2.68 23.76 1.97
N ILE A 100 3.48 22.88 1.37
CA ILE A 100 4.60 22.19 2.02
C ILE A 100 5.90 22.63 1.35
N ASP A 101 6.96 22.81 2.14
CA ASP A 101 8.27 23.18 1.60
C ASP A 101 8.75 22.19 0.53
N TYR A 102 9.42 22.74 -0.48
CA TYR A 102 9.99 21.91 -1.54
C TYR A 102 11.18 21.11 -1.01
N PRO A 103 11.22 19.77 -1.18
CA PRO A 103 12.28 18.96 -0.64
C PRO A 103 13.60 19.14 -1.39
N SER A 104 14.72 19.01 -0.67
CA SER A 104 16.07 18.98 -1.27
C SER A 104 16.48 17.58 -1.77
N GLN A 105 15.79 16.55 -1.30
CA GLN A 105 15.96 15.16 -1.72
C GLN A 105 14.67 14.37 -1.48
N VAL A 106 14.48 13.34 -2.29
CA VAL A 106 13.36 12.41 -2.21
C VAL A 106 13.89 10.98 -2.12
N GLN A 107 13.36 10.23 -1.16
CA GLN A 107 13.63 8.81 -1.04
C GLN A 107 12.76 8.06 -2.04
N LEU A 108 13.39 7.22 -2.87
CA LEU A 108 12.70 6.28 -3.74
C LEU A 108 12.71 4.90 -3.08
N SER A 109 11.55 4.26 -3.03
CA SER A 109 11.39 2.89 -2.55
C SER A 109 10.39 2.16 -3.44
N GLU A 110 10.59 0.88 -3.68
CA GLU A 110 9.55 0.05 -4.26
C GLU A 110 8.38 -0.07 -3.26
N LEU A 111 7.12 -0.03 -3.72
CA LEU A 111 5.96 -0.25 -2.85
C LEU A 111 6.00 -1.64 -2.21
N ARG A 112 6.64 -2.59 -2.88
CA ARG A 112 6.76 -3.98 -2.47
C ARG A 112 8.16 -4.46 -2.77
N SER A 113 8.73 -5.26 -1.87
CA SER A 113 10.02 -5.93 -2.09
C SER A 113 10.00 -6.99 -3.20
N GLN A 114 8.81 -7.32 -3.71
CA GLN A 114 8.56 -8.34 -4.73
C GLN A 114 7.36 -7.91 -5.57
N ALA A 115 7.48 -8.02 -6.89
CA ALA A 115 6.37 -7.79 -7.80
C ALA A 115 5.23 -8.81 -7.54
N ARG A 116 4.01 -8.46 -7.94
CA ARG A 116 2.82 -9.31 -7.80
C ARG A 116 2.20 -9.52 -9.16
N ILE A 117 1.93 -10.77 -9.52
CA ILE A 117 1.22 -11.11 -10.74
C ILE A 117 -0.27 -11.23 -10.43
N PRO A 118 -1.13 -10.42 -11.09
CA PRO A 118 -2.58 -10.60 -11.01
C PRO A 118 -2.95 -12.00 -11.48
N THR A 119 -3.73 -12.72 -10.68
CA THR A 119 -4.15 -14.08 -11.00
C THR A 119 -5.58 -14.33 -10.53
N LEU A 120 -6.16 -15.45 -10.96
CA LEU A 120 -7.53 -15.83 -10.60
C LEU A 120 -7.70 -17.34 -10.61
N PHE A 121 -7.44 -17.99 -9.48
CA PHE A 121 -7.73 -19.40 -9.31
C PHE A 121 -8.31 -19.73 -7.92
N PRO A 122 -9.15 -20.77 -7.81
CA PRO A 122 -9.76 -21.18 -6.55
C PRO A 122 -8.72 -21.66 -5.55
N ALA A 123 -8.93 -21.36 -4.27
CA ALA A 123 -8.12 -21.88 -3.17
C ALA A 123 -8.97 -21.98 -1.89
N LYS A 124 -8.44 -22.65 -0.86
CA LYS A 124 -9.04 -22.72 0.47
C LYS A 124 -8.12 -22.14 1.52
N LEU A 125 -8.68 -21.33 2.42
CA LEU A 125 -7.98 -20.77 3.58
C LEU A 125 -8.44 -21.51 4.83
N LYS A 126 -7.51 -22.13 5.55
CA LYS A 126 -7.78 -22.74 6.87
C LYS A 126 -7.08 -21.93 7.95
N LEU A 127 -7.82 -21.50 8.96
CA LEU A 127 -7.22 -20.87 10.15
C LEU A 127 -6.65 -21.96 11.07
N SER A 128 -5.54 -21.66 11.74
CA SER A 128 -4.87 -22.63 12.62
C SER A 128 -5.65 -22.98 13.90
N ASP A 129 -6.76 -22.30 14.20
CA ASP A 129 -7.62 -22.60 15.36
C ASP A 129 -8.65 -23.73 15.11
N ASP A 130 -8.53 -24.40 13.96
CA ASP A 130 -9.19 -25.65 13.58
C ASP A 130 -10.72 -25.59 13.42
N ARG A 131 -11.33 -24.39 13.39
CA ARG A 131 -12.81 -24.27 13.35
C ARG A 131 -13.40 -23.79 12.03
N THR A 132 -12.62 -23.15 11.16
CA THR A 132 -13.20 -22.55 9.95
C THR A 132 -12.29 -22.65 8.73
N SER A 133 -12.82 -23.24 7.66
CA SER A 133 -12.23 -23.19 6.33
C SER A 133 -13.06 -22.28 5.43
N PHE A 134 -12.40 -21.36 4.73
CA PHE A 134 -13.04 -20.47 3.77
C PHE A 134 -12.64 -20.87 2.36
N GLU A 135 -13.63 -21.04 1.49
CA GLU A 135 -13.38 -21.13 0.06
C GLU A 135 -13.29 -19.72 -0.53
N GLY A 136 -12.41 -19.55 -1.53
CA GLY A 136 -12.21 -18.26 -2.16
C GLY A 136 -11.28 -18.33 -3.34
N VAL A 137 -10.76 -17.17 -3.72
CA VAL A 137 -9.97 -17.02 -4.95
C VAL A 137 -8.68 -16.25 -4.67
N ILE A 138 -7.57 -16.73 -5.21
CA ILE A 138 -6.32 -15.95 -5.23
C ILE A 138 -6.43 -14.88 -6.31
N LYS A 139 -6.25 -13.61 -5.92
CA LYS A 139 -6.36 -12.41 -6.79
C LYS A 139 -5.02 -11.92 -7.30
N ASP A 140 -3.96 -12.14 -6.53
CA ASP A 140 -2.58 -11.88 -6.90
C ASP A 140 -1.64 -12.80 -6.13
N ILE A 141 -0.46 -13.05 -6.70
CA ILE A 141 0.61 -13.87 -6.11
C ILE A 141 1.97 -13.17 -6.29
N SER A 142 2.85 -13.32 -5.31
CA SER A 142 4.28 -12.98 -5.37
C SER A 142 5.13 -14.11 -4.80
N LEU A 143 6.46 -14.01 -4.88
CA LEU A 143 7.39 -14.96 -4.27
C LEU A 143 7.30 -15.07 -2.74
N THR A 144 6.48 -14.25 -2.08
CA THR A 144 6.39 -14.16 -0.61
C THR A 144 4.96 -14.26 -0.08
N GLY A 145 3.95 -14.32 -0.95
CA GLY A 145 2.57 -14.29 -0.49
C GLY A 145 1.52 -14.17 -1.57
N VAL A 146 0.27 -14.10 -1.12
CA VAL A 146 -0.92 -14.06 -1.98
C VAL A 146 -1.95 -13.07 -1.46
N MET A 147 -2.85 -12.64 -2.33
CA MET A 147 -4.10 -11.98 -1.97
C MET A 147 -5.25 -12.97 -2.12
N PHE A 148 -5.91 -13.32 -1.01
CA PHE A 148 -7.06 -14.23 -1.00
C PHE A 148 -8.37 -13.43 -0.85
N ASP A 149 -9.34 -13.68 -1.72
CA ASP A 149 -10.68 -13.08 -1.68
C ASP A 149 -11.69 -14.10 -1.14
N ILE A 150 -12.30 -13.79 0.01
CA ILE A 150 -13.37 -14.58 0.61
C ILE A 150 -14.69 -13.87 0.31
N LYS A 151 -15.55 -14.50 -0.50
CA LYS A 151 -16.91 -14.03 -0.70
C LYS A 151 -17.80 -14.56 0.41
N THR A 152 -18.21 -13.69 1.32
CA THR A 152 -19.14 -14.03 2.40
C THR A 152 -20.00 -12.84 2.76
N THR A 153 -21.20 -13.12 3.25
CA THR A 153 -22.10 -12.14 3.88
C THR A 153 -22.01 -12.18 5.40
N GLN A 154 -21.29 -13.16 5.97
CA GLN A 154 -21.06 -13.27 7.40
C GLN A 154 -19.93 -12.33 7.82
N GLU A 155 -20.03 -11.75 9.02
CA GLU A 155 -18.90 -11.05 9.60
C GLU A 155 -17.81 -12.07 9.95
N ILE A 156 -16.61 -11.81 9.45
CA ILE A 156 -15.40 -12.53 9.83
C ILE A 156 -14.65 -11.61 10.78
N ASP A 157 -14.60 -11.98 12.05
CA ASP A 157 -14.01 -11.16 13.09
C ASP A 157 -12.52 -11.41 13.24
N ASP A 158 -11.78 -10.31 13.28
CA ASP A 158 -10.38 -10.12 13.68
C ASP A 158 -9.38 -11.25 13.37
N ILE A 159 -9.39 -11.74 12.13
CA ILE A 159 -8.43 -12.78 11.68
C ILE A 159 -7.03 -12.23 11.36
N LYS A 160 -6.78 -10.95 11.61
CA LYS A 160 -5.49 -10.33 11.29
C LYS A 160 -4.42 -10.92 12.22
N ASP A 161 -3.22 -11.10 11.70
CA ASP A 161 -2.04 -11.64 12.39
C ASP A 161 -2.15 -13.12 12.80
N MET A 162 -3.29 -13.78 12.55
CA MET A 162 -3.45 -15.23 12.73
C MET A 162 -2.61 -16.04 11.74
N ARG A 163 -2.14 -17.21 12.20
CA ARG A 163 -1.57 -18.25 11.33
C ARG A 163 -2.67 -18.95 10.55
N CYS A 164 -2.32 -19.37 9.34
CA CYS A 164 -3.23 -20.00 8.42
C CYS A 164 -2.49 -20.99 7.52
N ILE A 165 -3.25 -21.85 6.85
CA ILE A 165 -2.81 -22.71 5.77
C ILE A 165 -3.62 -22.33 4.53
N VAL A 166 -2.93 -21.99 3.44
CA VAL A 166 -3.54 -21.82 2.12
C VAL A 166 -3.39 -23.13 1.37
N VAL A 167 -4.50 -23.69 0.92
CA VAL A 167 -4.57 -24.91 0.11
C VAL A 167 -4.91 -24.49 -1.32
N PHE A 168 -3.98 -24.74 -2.24
CA PHE A 168 -4.06 -24.35 -3.64
C PHE A 168 -4.72 -25.45 -4.48
N ASP A 169 -4.36 -26.70 -4.21
CA ASP A 169 -4.94 -27.91 -4.79
C ASP A 169 -4.82 -29.07 -3.76
N GLU A 170 -5.06 -30.32 -4.19
CA GLU A 170 -5.00 -31.50 -3.30
C GLU A 170 -3.60 -31.77 -2.74
N ASP A 171 -2.54 -31.44 -3.50
CA ASP A 171 -1.15 -31.76 -3.21
C ASP A 171 -0.38 -30.54 -2.66
N THR A 172 -0.85 -29.33 -2.94
CA THR A 172 -0.14 -28.08 -2.70
C THR A 172 -0.79 -27.25 -1.60
N LYS A 173 -0.10 -27.14 -0.46
CA LYS A 173 -0.50 -26.31 0.67
C LYS A 173 0.70 -25.61 1.31
N HIS A 174 0.49 -24.37 1.75
CA HIS A 174 1.52 -23.59 2.42
C HIS A 174 0.99 -22.93 3.68
N GLU A 175 1.76 -23.03 4.75
CA GLU A 175 1.53 -22.24 5.97
C GLU A 175 1.85 -20.76 5.70
N GLY A 176 1.17 -19.89 6.43
CA GLY A 176 1.38 -18.46 6.35
C GLY A 176 0.73 -17.69 7.48
N GLN A 177 0.77 -16.37 7.35
CA GLN A 177 0.18 -15.42 8.29
C GLN A 177 -0.61 -14.34 7.56
N ILE A 178 -1.80 -14.04 8.08
CA ILE A 178 -2.67 -12.99 7.56
C ILE A 178 -2.10 -11.62 7.96
N CYS A 179 -1.50 -10.89 7.03
CA CYS A 179 -0.87 -9.60 7.30
C CYS A 179 -1.86 -8.43 7.22
N SER A 180 -2.95 -8.57 6.47
CA SER A 180 -3.93 -7.50 6.29
C SER A 180 -5.30 -8.05 5.94
N VAL A 181 -6.35 -7.36 6.40
CA VAL A 181 -7.75 -7.65 6.10
C VAL A 181 -8.41 -6.37 5.61
N LYS A 182 -9.07 -6.41 4.45
CA LYS A 182 -9.82 -5.27 3.90
C LYS A 182 -11.24 -5.72 3.52
N LYS A 183 -12.24 -5.13 4.18
CA LYS A 183 -13.66 -5.37 3.84
C LYS A 183 -13.99 -4.76 2.48
N HIS A 184 -14.82 -5.45 1.69
CA HIS A 184 -15.49 -4.93 0.51
C HIS A 184 -16.98 -5.33 0.53
N ALA A 185 -17.76 -4.87 -0.44
CA ALA A 185 -19.23 -4.99 -0.42
C ALA A 185 -19.78 -6.43 -0.33
N LYS A 186 -18.97 -7.46 -0.62
CA LYS A 186 -19.40 -8.87 -0.69
C LYS A 186 -18.44 -9.83 0.02
N GLY A 187 -17.63 -9.33 0.95
CA GLY A 187 -16.61 -10.16 1.59
C GLY A 187 -15.39 -9.40 2.08
N ILE A 188 -14.27 -10.12 2.17
CA ILE A 188 -12.99 -9.58 2.63
C ILE A 188 -11.83 -10.03 1.73
N TYR A 189 -10.87 -9.13 1.57
CA TYR A 189 -9.55 -9.45 1.05
C TYR A 189 -8.58 -9.71 2.20
N CYS A 190 -7.88 -10.84 2.14
CA CYS A 190 -6.83 -11.26 3.06
C CYS A 190 -5.49 -11.23 2.34
N GLY A 191 -4.60 -10.32 2.75
CA GLY A 191 -3.21 -10.35 2.31
C GLY A 191 -2.42 -11.32 3.18
N ILE A 192 -1.93 -12.41 2.60
CA ILE A 192 -1.28 -13.52 3.31
C ILE A 192 0.19 -13.57 2.93
N ARG A 193 1.08 -13.61 3.93
CA ARG A 193 2.50 -13.93 3.75
C ARG A 193 2.66 -15.43 3.94
N LEU A 194 3.23 -16.10 2.95
CA LEU A 194 3.47 -17.54 2.99
C LEU A 194 4.87 -17.81 3.57
N PHE A 195 5.01 -18.92 4.28
CA PHE A 195 6.28 -19.40 4.84
C PHE A 195 7.00 -20.38 3.91
N ALA A 196 6.57 -20.45 2.65
CA ALA A 196 7.21 -21.23 1.60
C ALA A 196 8.53 -20.59 1.15
N SER A 197 9.48 -21.41 0.70
CA SER A 197 10.70 -20.92 0.06
C SER A 197 10.42 -20.32 -1.32
N GLU A 198 11.39 -19.59 -1.87
CA GLU A 198 11.26 -19.01 -3.21
C GLU A 198 11.09 -20.09 -4.29
N GLU A 199 11.78 -21.23 -4.16
CA GLU A 199 11.66 -22.37 -5.07
C GLU A 199 10.27 -22.99 -5.02
N GLN A 200 9.70 -23.12 -3.81
CA GLN A 200 8.34 -23.63 -3.64
C GLN A 200 7.31 -22.68 -4.26
N MET A 201 7.49 -21.37 -4.09
CA MET A 201 6.61 -20.38 -4.72
C MET A 201 6.75 -20.36 -6.24
N LYS A 202 7.96 -20.52 -6.78
CA LYS A 202 8.19 -20.63 -8.23
C LYS A 202 7.53 -21.90 -8.81
N ALA A 203 7.61 -23.03 -8.11
CA ALA A 203 6.93 -24.27 -8.51
C ALA A 203 5.41 -24.09 -8.53
N LEU A 204 4.84 -23.56 -7.44
CA LEU A 204 3.41 -23.23 -7.35
C LEU A 204 2.95 -22.31 -8.50
N MET A 205 3.74 -21.27 -8.81
CA MET A 205 3.42 -20.38 -9.92
C MET A 205 3.44 -21.12 -11.26
N GLY A 206 4.43 -21.97 -11.51
CA GLY A 206 4.52 -22.82 -12.70
C GLY A 206 3.33 -23.77 -12.86
N ASP A 207 2.91 -24.43 -11.78
CA ASP A 207 1.78 -25.38 -11.77
C ASP A 207 0.44 -24.69 -12.09
N HIS A 208 0.32 -23.41 -11.77
CA HIS A 208 -0.83 -22.58 -12.12
C HIS A 208 -0.67 -21.76 -13.41
N PHE A 209 0.31 -22.11 -14.27
CA PHE A 209 0.60 -21.43 -15.54
C PHE A 209 0.90 -19.92 -15.39
N ILE A 210 1.50 -19.54 -14.27
CA ILE A 210 1.92 -18.17 -13.97
C ILE A 210 3.42 -18.09 -14.21
N ASP A 211 3.85 -17.33 -15.22
CA ASP A 211 5.26 -17.16 -15.53
C ASP A 211 5.95 -16.31 -14.44
N PRO A 212 6.85 -16.89 -13.62
CA PRO A 212 7.57 -16.13 -12.61
C PRO A 212 8.52 -15.09 -13.22
N ASN A 213 8.93 -15.24 -14.48
CA ASN A 213 9.77 -14.25 -15.17
C ASN A 213 8.99 -12.95 -15.45
N ALA A 214 7.66 -12.97 -15.41
CA ALA A 214 6.86 -11.73 -15.45
C ALA A 214 7.07 -10.85 -14.20
N LEU A 215 7.76 -11.35 -13.16
CA LEU A 215 8.22 -10.55 -12.03
C LEU A 215 9.53 -9.79 -12.32
N GLU A 216 10.32 -10.27 -13.29
CA GLU A 216 11.58 -9.65 -13.72
C GLU A 216 11.25 -8.59 -14.77
N VAL A 217 10.79 -7.41 -14.34
CA VAL A 217 10.68 -6.27 -15.25
C VAL A 217 12.09 -5.77 -15.53
N GLU A 218 12.59 -6.00 -16.76
CA GLU A 218 13.83 -5.39 -17.25
C GLU A 218 13.76 -3.87 -17.04
N ILE A 219 14.67 -3.36 -16.22
CA ILE A 219 14.92 -1.93 -16.10
C ILE A 219 15.65 -1.52 -17.38
N VAL A 220 14.90 -0.99 -18.35
CA VAL A 220 15.46 -0.23 -19.49
C VAL A 220 15.54 1.24 -19.11
#